data_AF-A0A1J3DSL2-F1
#
_entry.id   AF-A0A1J3DSL2-F1
#
_cell.length_a   1.000
_cell.length_b   1.000
_cell.length_c   1.000
_cell.angle_alpha   90.00
_cell.angle_beta   90.00
_cell.angle_gamma   90.00
#
_symmetry.space_group_name_H-M   'P 1'
#
loop_
_entity.id
_entity.type
_entity.pdbx_description
1 polymer ?
#
loop_
_entity_poly.entity_id
_entity_poly.type
_entity_poly.pdbx_seq_one_letter_code
_entity_poly.pdbx_strand_id
1 'polypeptide(L)' 'TRPHNAARAAVKVKPLRWDSGIASVAQDYANQLAAGPCSLEHSSGAYGENLALGSGDMSAAQAVSMWINEKSDYDYYSN' A
#
# COMPACT_ATOMS: atom_id res chain seq x y z
N THR A 1 -1.63 14.50 -4.35
CA THR A 1 -0.19 14.16 -4.37
C THR A 1 0.00 12.74 -4.88
N ARG A 2 1.20 12.34 -5.34
CA ARG A 2 1.54 10.93 -5.70
C ARG A 2 2.47 10.35 -4.61
N PRO A 3 1.93 9.97 -3.44
CA PRO A 3 2.72 9.72 -2.23
C PRO A 3 3.78 8.63 -2.41
N HIS A 4 3.48 7.56 -3.16
CA HIS A 4 4.46 6.53 -3.51
C HIS A 4 5.71 7.08 -4.22
N ASN A 5 5.52 7.92 -5.24
CA ASN A 5 6.65 8.45 -6.01
C ASN A 5 7.44 9.50 -5.23
N ALA A 6 6.79 10.24 -4.32
CA ALA A 6 7.48 11.14 -3.41
C ALA A 6 8.40 10.36 -2.44
N ALA A 7 7.90 9.28 -1.83
CA ALA A 7 8.69 8.43 -0.95
C ALA A 7 9.87 7.77 -1.68
N ARG A 8 9.63 7.23 -2.89
CA ARG A 8 10.69 6.61 -3.71
C ARG A 8 11.77 7.61 -4.11
N ALA A 9 11.39 8.83 -4.47
CA ALA A 9 12.35 9.89 -4.81
C ALA A 9 13.24 10.25 -3.61
N ALA A 10 12.71 10.27 -2.38
CA ALA A 10 13.47 10.57 -1.17
C ALA A 10 14.64 9.59 -0.93
N VAL A 11 14.50 8.35 -1.40
CA VAL A 11 15.53 7.30 -1.34
C VAL A 11 16.15 6.99 -2.71
N LYS A 12 16.01 7.89 -3.69
CA LYS A 12 16.61 7.81 -5.04
C LYS A 12 16.21 6.58 -5.87
N VAL A 13 15.00 6.06 -5.66
CA VAL A 13 14.45 4.92 -6.42
C VAL A 13 13.56 5.41 -7.57
N LYS A 14 13.61 4.73 -8.73
CA LYS A 14 12.82 5.06 -9.94
C LYS A 14 11.31 5.12 -9.63
N PRO A 15 10.54 6.05 -10.23
CA PRO A 15 9.11 6.19 -9.96
C PRO A 15 8.29 5.00 -10.47
N LEU A 16 7.15 4.77 -9.83
CA LEU A 16 6.11 3.85 -10.31
C LEU A 16 5.22 4.51 -11.36
N ARG A 17 4.61 3.68 -12.19
CA ARG A 17 3.54 4.04 -13.13
C ARG A 17 2.26 3.32 -12.71
N TRP A 18 1.13 3.97 -12.97
CA TRP A 18 -0.17 3.38 -12.71
C TRP A 18 -0.47 2.29 -13.74
N ASP A 19 -1.03 1.18 -13.27
CA ASP A 19 -1.57 0.11 -14.08
C ASP A 19 -3.05 -0.06 -13.72
N SER A 20 -3.93 0.10 -14.71
CA SER A 20 -5.38 0.02 -14.50
C SER A 20 -5.86 -1.39 -14.18
N GLY A 21 -5.17 -2.43 -14.66
CA GLY A 21 -5.49 -3.81 -14.36
C GLY A 21 -5.19 -4.14 -12.90
N ILE A 22 -3.99 -3.77 -12.43
CA ILE A 22 -3.62 -3.93 -11.01
C ILE A 22 -4.56 -3.15 -10.10
N ALA A 23 -4.95 -1.93 -10.51
CA ALA A 23 -5.90 -1.12 -9.75
C ALA A 23 -7.28 -1.79 -9.61
N SER A 24 -7.77 -2.43 -10.67
CA SER A 24 -9.04 -3.18 -10.63
C SER A 24 -8.93 -4.35 -9.66
N VAL A 25 -7.86 -5.15 -9.76
CA VAL A 25 -7.63 -6.30 -8.86
C VAL A 25 -7.57 -5.84 -7.40
N ALA A 26 -6.86 -4.76 -7.10
CA ALA A 26 -6.76 -4.21 -5.75
C ALA A 26 -8.11 -3.70 -5.22
N GLN A 27 -8.91 -3.04 -6.07
CA GLN A 27 -10.24 -2.56 -5.67
C GLN A 27 -11.21 -3.71 -5.40
N ASP A 28 -11.20 -4.74 -6.25
CA ASP A 28 -12.03 -5.93 -6.06
C ASP A 28 -11.69 -6.65 -4.76
N TYR A 29 -10.40 -6.76 -4.45
CA TYR A 29 -9.96 -7.38 -3.19
C TYR A 29 -10.31 -6.53 -1.96
N ALA A 30 -10.13 -5.21 -2.03
CA ALA A 30 -10.54 -4.30 -0.96
C ALA A 30 -12.05 -4.41 -0.67
N ASN A 31 -12.88 -4.56 -1.71
CA ASN A 31 -14.32 -4.78 -1.56
C ASN A 31 -14.63 -6.13 -0.88
N GLN A 32 -13.87 -7.19 -1.19
CA GLN A 32 -14.02 -8.50 -0.52
C GLN A 32 -13.66 -8.43 0.96
N LEU A 33 -12.55 -7.79 1.31
CA LEU A 33 -12.14 -7.60 2.70
C LEU A 33 -13.16 -6.79 3.51
N ALA A 34 -13.72 -5.73 2.90
CA ALA A 34 -14.75 -4.90 3.52
C ALA A 34 -16.08 -5.65 3.75
N ALA A 35 -16.38 -6.69 2.96
CA ALA A 35 -17.55 -7.53 3.15
C ALA A 35 -17.34 -8.64 4.20
N GLY A 36 -16.09 -8.90 4.58
CA GLY A 36 -15.68 -9.91 5.56
C GLY A 36 -15.54 -9.37 6.99
N PRO A 37 -14.75 -10.03 7.85
CA PRO A 37 -14.54 -9.61 9.24
C PRO A 37 -13.65 -8.36 9.39
N CYS A 38 -13.37 -7.63 8.31
CA CYS A 38 -12.41 -6.51 8.28
C CYS A 38 -11.03 -6.87 8.83
N SER A 39 -10.49 -8.04 8.46
CA SER A 39 -9.11 -8.44 8.77
C SER A 39 -8.13 -8.00 7.68
N LEU A 40 -6.89 -7.72 8.08
CA LEU A 40 -5.77 -7.46 7.15
C LEU A 40 -5.15 -8.80 6.73
N GLU A 41 -5.89 -9.55 5.92
CA GLU A 41 -5.42 -10.79 5.32
C GLU A 41 -4.93 -10.53 3.91
N HIS A 42 -3.74 -11.03 3.58
CA HIS A 42 -3.16 -10.89 2.26
C HIS A 42 -3.83 -11.78 1.23
N SER A 43 -3.93 -11.30 -0.01
CA SER A 43 -4.37 -12.13 -1.12
C SER A 43 -3.30 -13.15 -1.51
N SER A 44 -3.71 -14.22 -2.20
CA SER A 44 -2.80 -15.18 -2.86
C SER A 44 -2.51 -14.79 -4.33
N GLY A 45 -2.67 -13.51 -4.67
CA GLY A 45 -2.50 -12.98 -6.02
C GLY A 45 -1.05 -12.99 -6.52
N ALA A 46 -0.87 -12.69 -7.81
CA ALA A 46 0.44 -12.68 -8.46
C ALA A 46 1.25 -11.37 -8.27
N TYR A 47 0.70 -10.39 -7.54
CA TYR A 47 1.30 -9.07 -7.35
C TYR A 47 1.78 -8.89 -5.91
N GLY A 48 2.80 -8.05 -5.71
CA GLY A 48 3.12 -7.56 -4.37
C GLY A 48 1.97 -6.70 -3.82
N GLU A 49 1.71 -6.79 -2.51
CA GLU A 49 0.52 -6.24 -1.88
C GLU A 49 0.85 -5.55 -0.55
N ASN A 50 0.27 -4.36 -0.35
CA ASN A 50 0.17 -3.72 0.95
C ASN A 50 -1.30 -3.47 1.25
N LEU A 51 -1.71 -3.68 2.51
CA LEU A 51 -3.06 -3.45 2.99
C LEU A 51 -3.06 -2.38 4.08
N ALA A 52 -4.15 -1.62 4.18
CA ALA A 52 -4.34 -0.62 5.22
C ALA A 52 -5.77 -0.69 5.73
N LEU A 53 -5.93 -0.60 7.05
CA LEU A 53 -7.22 -0.54 7.74
C LEU A 53 -7.19 0.61 8.72
N GLY A 54 -8.31 1.30 8.86
CA GLY A 54 -8.49 2.39 9.82
C GLY A 54 -9.97 2.60 10.11
N SER A 55 -10.26 3.48 11.06
CA SER A 55 -11.62 3.89 11.38
C SER A 55 -12.06 5.07 10.52
N GLY A 56 -13.27 4.99 9.96
CA GLY A 56 -13.83 6.04 9.10
C GLY A 56 -13.17 6.15 7.73
N ASP A 57 -13.33 7.31 7.09
CA ASP A 57 -12.81 7.56 5.76
C ASP A 57 -11.27 7.66 5.78
N MET A 58 -10.61 6.74 5.07
CA MET A 58 -9.17 6.77 4.87
C MET A 58 -8.85 7.23 3.45
N SER A 59 -8.07 8.30 3.35
CA SER A 59 -7.51 8.72 2.05
C SER A 59 -6.35 7.82 1.64
N ALA A 60 -6.15 7.67 0.32
CA ALA A 60 -4.98 6.97 -0.22
C ALA A 60 -3.64 7.57 0.27
N ALA A 61 -3.59 8.87 0.57
CA ALA A 61 -2.40 9.50 1.11
C ALA A 61 -2.09 9.06 2.56
N GLN A 62 -3.13 8.87 3.39
CA GLN A 62 -2.97 8.36 4.75
C GLN A 62 -2.49 6.90 4.73
N ALA A 63 -3.11 6.04 3.92
CA ALA A 63 -2.68 4.65 3.77
C ALA A 63 -1.20 4.53 3.39
N VAL A 64 -0.76 5.31 2.38
CA VAL A 64 0.65 5.30 1.96
C VAL A 64 1.55 5.87 3.04
N SER A 65 1.11 6.88 3.79
CA SER A 65 1.90 7.40 4.91
C SER A 65 2.10 6.36 6.02
N MET A 66 1.11 5.51 6.28
CA MET A 66 1.24 4.42 7.26
C MET A 66 2.35 3.47 6.85
N TRP A 67 2.34 2.98 5.61
CA TRP A 67 3.39 2.09 5.10
C TRP A 67 4.77 2.75 5.07
N ILE A 68 4.87 4.02 4.70
CA ILE A 68 6.16 4.72 4.69
C ILE A 68 6.70 4.97 6.11
N ASN A 69 5.83 5.07 7.13
CA ASN A 69 6.26 5.27 8.51
C ASN A 69 6.94 4.03 9.11
N GLU A 70 6.69 2.83 8.58
CA GLU A 70 7.42 1.59 8.94
C GLU A 70 8.94 1.69 8.71
N LYS A 71 9.40 2.72 7.96
CA LYS A 71 10.83 3.04 7.83
C LYS A 71 11.56 3.20 9.17
N SER A 72 10.86 3.54 10.26
CA SER A 72 11.48 3.66 11.59
C SER A 72 11.99 2.32 12.10
N ASP A 73 11.41 1.23 11.64
CA ASP A 73 11.70 -0.13 12.08
C ASP A 73 12.63 -0.86 11.08
N TYR A 74 13.06 -0.16 10.02
CA TYR A 74 13.93 -0.71 8.99
C TYR A 74 15.38 -0.27 9.19
N ASP A 75 16.27 -1.24 9.47
CA ASP A 75 17.72 -1.03 9.43
C ASP A 75 18.27 -1.42 8.05
N TYR A 76 18.82 -0.44 7.34
CA TYR A 76 19.39 -0.66 6.01
C TYR A 76 20.61 -1.59 6.03
N TYR A 77 21.38 -1.61 7.13
CA TYR A 77 22.66 -2.31 7.22
C TYR A 77 22.53 -3.75 7.75
N SER A 78 21.33 -4.21 8.10
CA SER A 78 21.10 -5.54 8.66
C SER A 78 20.71 -6.61 7.62
N ASN A 79 20.86 -6.32 6.32
CA ASN A 79 20.54 -7.24 5.21
C ASN A 79 21.77 -7.96 4.66
#